data_AF-A0A7J4EPB8-F1
#
_entry.id   AF-A0A7J4EPB8-F1
#
_cell.length_a   1.000
_cell.length_b   1.000
_cell.length_c   1.000
_cell.angle_alpha   90.00
_cell.angle_beta   90.00
_cell.angle_gamma   90.00
#
_symmetry.space_group_name_H-M   'P 1'
#
loop_
_entity.id
_entity.type
_entity.pdbx_description
1 polymer ?
#
loop_
_entity_poly.entity_id
_entity_poly.type
_entity_poly.pdbx_seq_one_letter_code
_entity_poly.pdbx_strand_id
1 'polypeptide(L)' 'VLASQFFYIQRAFLVLLLFLPMLVDGLGQAFGLWYSTNGKRILTGLLSGLAYGILIGIAVDVVHFALSENNPFTKPK' A
#
# COMPACT_ATOMS: atom_id res chain seq x y z
N VAL A 1 2.29 1.04 -21.66
CA VAL A 1 2.05 2.26 -20.87
C VAL A 1 0.66 2.29 -20.25
N LEU A 2 -0.44 2.21 -21.00
CA LEU A 2 -1.79 2.30 -20.42
C LEU A 2 -2.13 1.14 -19.47
N ALA A 3 -1.79 -0.10 -19.85
CA ALA A 3 -2.04 -1.29 -19.03
C ALA A 3 -1.26 -1.31 -17.72
N SER A 4 0.00 -0.83 -17.73
CA SER A 4 0.82 -0.74 -16.52
C SER A 4 0.30 0.34 -15.56
N GLN A 5 -0.11 1.50 -16.09
CA GLN A 5 -0.75 2.57 -15.32
C GLN A 5 -2.02 2.06 -14.62
N PHE A 6 -2.88 1.35 -15.37
CA PHE A 6 -4.10 0.75 -14.83
C PHE A 6 -3.81 -0.25 -13.70
N PHE A 7 -2.77 -1.07 -13.84
CA PHE A 7 -2.35 -2.02 -12.83
C PHE A 7 -1.88 -1.34 -11.53
N TYR A 8 -1.10 -0.26 -11.61
CA TYR A 8 -0.69 0.51 -10.42
C TYR A 8 -1.89 1.15 -9.71
N ILE A 9 -2.84 1.70 -10.48
CA ILE A 9 -4.06 2.31 -9.93
C ILE A 9 -4.87 1.26 -9.15
N GLN A 10 -5.10 0.08 -9.74
CA GLN A 10 -5.82 -1.01 -9.06
C GLN A 10 -5.16 -1.42 -7.74
N ARG A 11 -3.83 -1.55 -7.74
CA ARG A 11 -3.09 -1.89 -6.52
C ARG A 11 -3.15 -0.78 -5.47
N ALA A 12 -3.08 0.48 -5.88
CA ALA A 12 -3.24 1.61 -4.99
C ALA A 12 -4.64 1.62 -4.33
N PHE A 13 -5.69 1.37 -5.11
CA PHE A 13 -7.05 1.21 -4.57
C PHE A 13 -7.15 0.05 -3.57
N LEU A 14 -6.52 -1.09 -3.86
CA LEU A 14 -6.49 -2.23 -2.95
C LEU A 14 -5.79 -1.88 -1.62
N VAL A 15 -4.68 -1.15 -1.67
CA VAL A 15 -3.98 -0.65 -0.48
C VAL A 15 -4.90 0.23 0.37
N LEU A 16 -5.60 1.19 -0.24
CA LEU A 16 -6.54 2.07 0.46
C LEU A 16 -7.67 1.27 1.13
N LEU A 17 -8.23 0.29 0.42
CA LEU A 17 -9.30 -0.55 0.95
C LEU A 17 -8.82 -1.39 2.15
N LEU A 18 -7.61 -1.93 2.10
CA LEU A 18 -7.02 -2.72 3.18
C LEU A 18 -6.64 -1.87 4.40
N PHE A 19 -6.32 -0.58 4.22
CA PHE A 19 -6.08 0.35 5.32
C PHE A 19 -7.36 0.82 6.00
N LEU A 20 -8.49 0.85 5.27
CA LEU A 20 -9.74 1.42 5.75
C LEU A 20 -10.19 0.88 7.12
N PRO A 21 -10.14 -0.44 7.42
CA PRO A 21 -10.53 -0.96 8.73
C PRO A 21 -9.65 -0.44 9.87
N MET A 22 -8.35 -0.32 9.66
CA MET A 22 -7.43 0.26 10.65
C MET A 22 -7.69 1.75 10.85
N LEU A 23 -7.93 2.49 9.76
CA LEU A 23 -8.25 3.91 9.84
C LEU A 23 -9.53 4.14 10.63
N VAL A 24 -10.60 3.40 10.33
CA VAL A 24 -11.88 3.51 11.03
C VAL A 24 -11.75 3.11 12.50
N ASP A 25 -11.11 1.99 12.81
CA ASP A 25 -10.95 1.55 14.20
C ASP A 25 -10.04 2.50 15.00
N GLY A 26 -8.96 3.00 14.39
CA GLY A 26 -8.05 3.96 15.01
C GLY A 26 -8.70 5.33 15.28
N LEU A 27 -9.43 5.88 14.31
CA LEU A 27 -10.15 7.13 14.49
C LEU A 27 -11.30 6.99 15.50
N GLY A 28 -12.03 5.88 15.48
CA GLY A 28 -13.08 5.60 16.47
C GLY A 28 -12.54 5.55 17.90
N GLN A 29 -11.36 4.95 18.09
CA GLN A 29 -10.66 4.99 19.38
C GLN A 29 -10.21 6.41 19.74
N ALA A 30 -9.63 7.16 18.80
CA ALA A 30 -9.10 8.50 19.04
C ALA A 30 -10.20 9.51 19.45
N PHE A 31 -11.39 9.38 18.87
CA PHE A 31 -12.55 10.22 19.21
C PHE A 31 -13.40 9.67 20.36
N GLY A 32 -13.02 8.55 20.97
CA GLY A 32 -13.76 7.94 22.07
C GLY A 32 -15.13 7.37 21.68
N LEU A 33 -15.35 7.08 20.39
CA LEU A 33 -16.60 6.52 19.88
C LEU A 33 -16.79 5.06 20.32
N TRP A 34 -15.69 4.29 20.39
CA TRP A 34 -15.69 2.92 20.92
C TRP A 34 -14.30 2.46 21.35
N TYR A 35 -14.27 1.43 22.18
CA TYR A 35 -13.05 0.70 22.51
C TYR A 35 -12.82 -0.46 21.54
N SER A 36 -11.58 -0.59 21.08
CA SER A 36 -11.18 -1.72 20.25
C SER A 36 -10.81 -2.93 21.09
N THR A 37 -11.25 -4.11 20.63
CA THR A 37 -10.96 -5.40 21.26
C THR A 37 -9.67 -5.99 20.67
N ASN A 38 -9.02 -6.91 21.39
CA ASN A 38 -7.80 -7.56 20.90
C ASN A 38 -8.00 -8.23 19.53
N GLY A 39 -9.17 -8.84 19.30
CA GLY A 39 -9.50 -9.43 18.00
C GLY A 39 -9.58 -8.40 16.87
N LYS A 40 -10.19 -7.23 17.12
CA LYS A 40 -10.23 -6.13 16.14
C LYS A 40 -8.83 -5.64 15.81
N ARG A 41 -7.99 -5.41 16.83
CA ARG A 41 -6.60 -4.94 16.65
C ARG A 41 -5.76 -5.90 15.81
N ILE A 42 -5.88 -7.21 16.05
CA ILE A 42 -5.19 -8.23 15.26
C ILE A 42 -5.68 -8.18 13.81
N LEU A 43 -7.00 -8.17 13.59
CA LEU A 43 -7.56 -8.17 12.24
C LEU A 43 -7.17 -6.91 11.46
N THR A 44 -7.37 -5.72 12.04
CA THR A 44 -7.03 -4.46 11.38
C THR A 44 -5.52 -4.35 11.14
N GLY A 45 -4.70 -4.84 12.07
CA GLY A 45 -3.24 -4.90 11.95
C GLY A 45 -2.75 -5.82 10.84
N LEU A 46 -3.36 -7.00 10.68
CA LEU A 46 -3.04 -7.91 9.57
C LEU A 46 -3.40 -7.30 8.21
N LEU A 47 -4.59 -6.70 8.11
CA LEU A 47 -5.03 -6.06 6.86
C LEU A 47 -4.13 -4.87 6.49
N SER A 48 -3.77 -4.01 7.45
CA SER A 48 -2.81 -2.93 7.20
C SER A 48 -1.42 -3.46 6.86
N GLY A 49 -0.98 -4.57 7.47
CA GLY A 49 0.29 -5.22 7.17
C GLY A 49 0.37 -5.68 5.71
N LEU A 50 -0.70 -6.30 5.20
CA LEU A 50 -0.83 -6.64 3.77
C LEU A 50 -0.80 -5.39 2.89
N ALA A 51 -1.49 -4.32 3.30
CA ALA A 51 -1.49 -3.05 2.58
C ALA A 51 -0.07 -2.46 2.46
N TYR A 52 0.69 -2.44 3.56
CA TYR A 52 2.09 -2.01 3.56
C TYR A 52 2.97 -2.89 2.67
N GLY A 53 2.80 -4.21 2.69
CA GLY A 53 3.54 -5.11 1.81
C GLY A 53 3.34 -4.79 0.33
N ILE A 54 2.09 -4.56 -0.10
CA ILE A 54 1.76 -4.18 -1.48
C ILE A 54 2.36 -2.81 -1.81
N LEU A 55 2.24 -1.84 -0.90
CA LEU A 55 2.77 -0.48 -1.09
C LEU A 55 4.30 -0.48 -1.25
N ILE A 56 5.01 -1.24 -0.41
CA ILE A 56 6.47 -1.41 -0.51
C ILE A 56 6.83 -2.07 -1.84
N GLY A 57 6.10 -3.10 -2.27
CA GLY A 57 6.31 -3.72 -3.58
C GLY A 57 6.20 -2.73 -4.74
N ILE A 58 5.15 -1.89 -4.74
CA ILE A 58 5.00 -0.81 -5.74
C ILE A 58 6.21 0.14 -5.69
N ALA A 59 6.63 0.57 -4.50
CA ALA A 59 7.76 1.49 -4.35
C ALA A 59 9.07 0.87 -4.87
N VAL A 60 9.33 -0.40 -4.57
CA VAL A 60 10.49 -1.14 -5.09
C VAL A 60 10.45 -1.22 -6.61
N ASP A 61 9.30 -1.55 -7.20
CA ASP A 61 9.13 -1.62 -8.66
C ASP A 61 9.44 -0.26 -9.32
N VAL A 62 8.94 0.84 -8.74
CA VAL A 62 9.19 2.20 -9.24
C VAL A 62 10.68 2.56 -9.14
N VAL A 63 11.33 2.27 -8.02
CA VAL A 63 12.76 2.53 -7.83
C VAL A 63 13.60 1.70 -8.81
N HIS A 64 13.30 0.42 -8.97
CA HIS A 64 14.00 -0.45 -9.91
C HIS A 64 13.85 0.03 -11.35
N PHE A 65 12.65 0.45 -11.75
CA PHE A 65 12.41 1.05 -13.06
C PHE A 65 13.25 2.32 -13.27
N ALA A 66 13.22 3.26 -12.33
CA ALA A 66 13.98 4.51 -12.41
C ALA A 66 15.50 4.28 -12.49
N LEU A 67 16.04 3.31 -11.75
CA LEU A 67 17.45 2.94 -11.84
C LEU A 67 17.81 2.32 -13.18
N SER A 68 16.93 1.47 -13.73
CA SER A 68 17.16 0.83 -15.03
C SER A 68 17.18 1.82 -16.20
N GLU A 69 16.38 2.89 -16.13
CA GLU A 69 16.31 3.95 -17.15
C GLU A 69 17.54 4.87 -17.13
N ASN A 70 18.13 5.07 -15.96
CA ASN A 70 19.30 5.92 -15.76
C ASN A 70 20.64 5.18 -15.91
N ASN A 71 20.63 3.87 -16.21
CA ASN A 71 21.85 3.09 -16.36
C ASN A 71 22.50 3.33 -17.75
N PRO A 72 23.73 3.88 -17.81
CA PRO A 72 24.39 4.22 -19.08
C PRO A 72 24.80 2.98 -19.90
N PHE A 73 24.82 1.79 -19.30
CA PHE A 73 25.13 0.53 -19.99
C PHE A 73 23.89 -0.14 -20.62
N THR A 74 22.68 0.29 -20.25
CA THR A 74 21.41 -0.26 -20.80
C THR A 74 20.74 0.65 -21.82
N LYS A 75 21.11 1.94 -21.90
CA LYS A 75 20.58 2.85 -22.92
C LYS A 75 21.14 2.49 -24.31
N PRO A 76 20.30 2.24 -25.33
CA PRO A 76 20.78 2.16 -26.71
C PRO A 76 21.37 3.51 -27.12
N LYS A 77 22.51 3.46 -27.81
CA LYS A 77 23.20 4.64 -28.35
C LYS A 77 22.40 5.31 -29.46
#